data_AF-A0A524HIK7-F1
#
_entry.id   AF-A0A524HIK7-F1
#
_cell.length_a   1.000
_cell.length_b   1.000
_cell.length_c   1.000
_cell.angle_alpha   90.00
_cell.angle_beta   90.00
_cell.angle_gamma   90.00
#
_symmetry.space_group_name_H-M   'P 1'
#
loop_
_entity.id
_entity.type
_entity.pdbx_description
1 polymer ?
#
loop_
_entity_poly.entity_id
_entity_poly.type
_entity_poly.pdbx_seq_one_letter_code
_entity_poly.pdbx_strand_id
1 'polypeptide(L)' 'MSILDIIGPVMVGPSSSHTAGACRIGLFARALLGIPPLEAEVELHGSFARTGVGHGTDRAIAGGLLSFQPDDER' A
#
# COMPACT_ATOMS: atom_id res chain seq x y z
N MET A 1 23.43 -0.39 -7.34
CA MET A 1 22.10 0.02 -7.80
C MET A 1 21.97 -0.34 -9.27
N SER A 2 21.00 -1.18 -9.57
CA SER A 2 20.55 -1.46 -10.93
C SER A 2 19.70 -0.28 -11.44
N ILE A 3 19.60 -0.12 -12.77
CA ILE A 3 18.66 0.82 -13.38
C ILE A 3 17.21 0.54 -12.96
N LEU A 4 16.89 -0.72 -12.69
CA LEU A 4 15.57 -1.16 -12.22
C LEU A 4 15.26 -0.69 -10.80
N ASP A 5 16.26 -0.30 -10.01
CA ASP A 5 16.05 0.28 -8.67
C ASP A 5 15.66 1.76 -8.75
N ILE A 6 15.99 2.41 -9.88
CA ILE A 6 15.76 3.85 -10.13
C ILE A 6 14.42 4.07 -10.82
N ILE A 7 14.10 3.22 -11.80
CA ILE A 7 12.77 3.20 -12.43
C ILE A 7 11.82 2.54 -11.44
N GLY A 8 11.05 3.37 -10.72
CA GLY A 8 10.07 2.91 -9.75
C GLY A 8 9.11 1.86 -10.33
N PRO A 9 8.53 1.00 -9.48
CA PRO A 9 7.64 -0.05 -9.95
C PRO A 9 6.45 0.53 -10.70
N VAL A 10 5.92 -0.23 -11.66
CA VAL A 10 4.59 0.04 -12.20
C VAL A 10 3.60 -0.02 -11.03
N MET A 11 2.73 0.98 -10.95
CA MET A 11 1.78 1.14 -9.85
C MET A 11 0.62 2.04 -10.26
N VAL A 12 -0.48 1.93 -9.52
CA VAL A 12 -1.62 2.84 -9.56
C VAL A 12 -1.47 3.94 -8.52
N GLY A 13 -1.94 5.13 -8.88
CA GLY A 13 -2.02 6.28 -7.98
C GLY A 13 -0.78 7.18 -7.96
N PRO A 14 -0.81 8.26 -7.16
CA PRO A 14 0.10 9.38 -7.35
C PRO A 14 1.46 9.21 -6.66
N SER A 15 1.67 8.20 -5.82
CA SER A 15 2.87 8.11 -4.96
C SER A 15 3.37 6.70 -4.73
N SER A 16 4.67 6.51 -4.96
CA SER A 16 5.36 5.25 -4.71
C SER A 16 5.47 4.92 -3.23
N SER A 17 5.56 5.92 -2.36
CA SER A 17 5.65 5.71 -0.91
C SER A 17 4.28 5.54 -0.27
N HIS A 18 3.37 6.47 -0.54
CA HIS A 18 2.09 6.58 0.16
C HIS A 18 0.96 5.77 -0.50
N THR A 19 1.15 5.29 -1.72
CA THR A 19 0.19 4.42 -2.42
C THR A 19 0.79 3.02 -2.63
N ALA A 20 1.85 2.87 -3.44
CA ALA A 20 2.42 1.53 -3.68
C ALA A 20 3.05 0.92 -2.43
N GLY A 21 3.81 1.71 -1.65
CA GLY A 21 4.36 1.27 -0.37
C GLY A 21 3.28 0.91 0.65
N ALA A 22 2.23 1.72 0.74
CA ALA A 22 1.07 1.47 1.60
C ALA A 22 0.33 0.18 1.23
N CYS A 23 0.11 -0.09 -0.06
CA CYS A 23 -0.45 -1.34 -0.55
C CYS A 23 0.42 -2.55 -0.18
N ARG A 24 1.75 -2.41 -0.32
CA ARG A 24 2.70 -3.46 0.09
C ARG A 24 2.67 -3.73 1.59
N ILE A 25 2.45 -2.71 2.42
CA ILE A 25 2.27 -2.90 3.88
C ILE A 25 1.02 -3.74 4.15
N GLY A 26 -0.11 -3.45 3.47
CA GLY A 26 -1.34 -4.26 3.58
C GLY A 26 -1.14 -5.72 3.14
N LEU A 27 -0.46 -5.92 2.00
CA LEU A 27 -0.11 -7.27 1.51
C LEU A 27 0.76 -8.04 2.51
N PHE A 28 1.76 -7.36 3.10
CA PHE A 28 2.64 -7.97 4.09
C PHE A 28 1.87 -8.35 5.36
N ALA A 29 1.01 -7.46 5.88
CA ALA A 29 0.16 -7.76 7.02
C ALA A 29 -0.77 -8.95 6.76
N ARG A 30 -1.40 -9.01 5.58
CA ARG A 30 -2.21 -10.17 5.15
C ARG A 30 -1.38 -11.45 5.09
N ALA A 31 -0.18 -11.39 4.52
CA ALA A 31 0.71 -12.54 4.40
C ALA A 31 1.14 -13.07 5.78
N LEU A 32 1.38 -12.19 6.75
CA LEU A 32 1.65 -12.57 8.14
C LEU A 32 0.45 -13.24 8.80
N LEU A 33 -0.77 -12.77 8.53
CA LEU A 33 -2.01 -13.37 9.04
C LEU A 33 -2.30 -14.74 8.39
N GLY A 34 -1.92 -14.93 7.12
CA GLY A 34 -2.09 -16.18 6.37
C GLY A 34 -3.50 -16.48 5.90
N ILE A 35 -4.50 -15.71 6.33
CA ILE A 35 -5.91 -15.82 5.92
C ILE A 35 -6.47 -14.42 5.58
N PRO A 36 -7.61 -14.33 4.87
CA PRO A 36 -8.28 -13.05 4.66
C PRO A 36 -8.68 -12.43 6.02
N PRO A 37 -8.32 -11.16 6.30
CA PRO A 37 -8.76 -10.50 7.52
C PRO A 37 -10.28 -10.29 7.47
N LEU A 38 -10.95 -10.54 8.60
CA LEU A 38 -12.36 -10.19 8.79
C LEU A 38 -12.51 -8.71 9.11
N GLU A 39 -11.60 -8.18 9.92
CA GLU A 39 -11.53 -6.80 10.36
C GLU A 39 -10.05 -6.41 10.50
N ALA A 40 -9.74 -5.14 10.27
CA ALA A 40 -8.41 -4.60 10.46
C ALA A 40 -8.52 -3.17 11.01
N GLU A 41 -7.83 -2.91 12.11
CA GLU A 41 -7.61 -1.57 12.63
C GLU A 41 -6.28 -1.04 12.09
N VAL A 42 -6.31 0.17 11.52
CA VAL A 42 -5.14 0.80 10.90
C VAL A 42 -4.96 2.19 11.48
N GLU A 43 -3.85 2.40 12.17
CA GLU A 43 -3.44 3.73 12.63
C GLU A 43 -2.25 4.23 11.81
N LEU A 44 -2.35 5.47 11.33
CA LEU A 44 -1.28 6.13 10.58
C LEU A 44 -0.56 7.12 11.47
N HIS A 45 0.76 7.21 11.32
CA HIS A 45 1.59 8.14 12.07
C HIS A 45 2.41 9.06 11.16
N GLY A 46 2.85 10.19 11.69
CA GLY A 46 3.84 11.06 11.05
C GLY A 46 3.42 11.58 9.67
N SER A 47 4.27 11.39 8.65
CA SER A 47 3.98 11.79 7.27
C SER A 47 2.79 11.03 6.68
N PHE A 48 2.65 9.74 6.97
CA PHE A 48 1.54 8.92 6.48
C PHE A 48 0.18 9.48 6.92
N ALA A 49 0.06 9.90 8.19
CA ALA A 49 -1.15 10.55 8.68
C ALA A 49 -1.38 11.92 8.05
N ARG A 50 -0.33 12.74 7.93
CA ARG A 50 -0.45 14.13 7.47
C ARG A 50 -0.83 14.25 5.99
N THR A 51 -0.31 13.37 5.14
CA THR A 51 -0.52 13.47 3.68
C THR A 51 -1.28 12.28 3.10
N GLY A 52 -1.71 11.32 3.91
CA GLY A 52 -2.31 10.08 3.44
C GLY A 52 -3.60 10.26 2.63
N VAL A 53 -4.45 11.20 3.02
CA VAL A 53 -5.73 11.48 2.31
C VAL A 53 -5.50 11.88 0.86
N GLY A 54 -4.54 12.78 0.61
CA GLY A 54 -4.20 13.23 -0.76
C GLY A 54 -3.54 12.15 -1.63
N HIS A 55 -3.01 11.10 -1.01
CA HIS A 55 -2.36 9.99 -1.71
C HIS A 55 -3.18 8.69 -1.74
N GLY A 56 -4.36 8.67 -1.12
CA GLY A 56 -5.20 7.47 -0.99
C GLY A 56 -4.55 6.37 -0.17
N THR A 57 -3.76 6.71 0.86
CA THR A 57 -3.00 5.75 1.67
C THR A 57 -3.90 4.76 2.41
N ASP A 58 -5.03 5.23 2.90
CA ASP A 58 -6.08 4.41 3.52
C ASP A 58 -6.59 3.32 2.56
N ARG A 59 -6.95 3.73 1.34
CA ARG A 59 -7.42 2.85 0.27
C ARG A 59 -6.34 1.88 -0.18
N ALA A 60 -5.09 2.35 -0.27
CA ALA A 60 -3.97 1.50 -0.63
C ALA A 60 -3.73 0.39 0.40
N ILE A 61 -3.74 0.71 1.70
CA ILE A 61 -3.61 -0.30 2.77
C ILE A 61 -4.76 -1.30 2.69
N ALA A 62 -5.99 -0.81 2.56
CA ALA A 62 -7.17 -1.66 2.41
C ALA A 62 -7.06 -2.59 1.19
N GLY A 63 -6.62 -2.08 0.04
CA GLY A 63 -6.38 -2.87 -1.16
C GLY A 63 -5.36 -3.99 -0.93
N GLY A 64 -4.25 -3.69 -0.26
CA GLY A 64 -3.26 -4.71 0.11
C GLY A 64 -3.81 -5.78 1.04
N LEU A 65 -4.61 -5.39 2.04
CA LEU A 65 -5.30 -6.34 2.94
C LEU A 65 -6.32 -7.21 2.19
N LEU A 66 -6.91 -6.70 1.12
CA LEU A 66 -7.80 -7.41 0.19
C LEU A 66 -7.05 -8.19 -0.90
N SER A 67 -5.71 -8.23 -0.85
CA SER A 67 -4.83 -8.97 -1.77
C SER A 67 -4.62 -8.32 -3.15
N PHE A 68 -4.94 -7.03 -3.32
CA PHE A 68 -4.60 -6.29 -4.54
C PHE A 68 -3.12 -5.96 -4.59
N GLN A 69 -2.55 -6.00 -5.79
CA GLN A 69 -1.17 -5.59 -6.03
C GLN A 69 -1.08 -4.07 -6.28
N PRO A 70 0.09 -3.44 -6.08
CA PRO A 70 0.25 -2.01 -6.31
C PRO A 70 -0.07 -1.54 -7.73
N ASP A 71 -0.03 -2.43 -8.72
CA ASP A 71 -0.32 -2.21 -10.14
C ASP A 71 -1.71 -2.71 -10.57
N ASP A 72 -2.56 -3.12 -9.62
CA ASP A 72 -3.92 -3.58 -9.89
C ASP A 72 -4.81 -2.41 -10.33
N GLU A 73 -5.46 -2.53 -11.48
CA GLU A 73 -6.26 -1.45 -12.11
C GLU A 73 -7.67 -1.28 -11.50
N ARG A 74 -8.09 -2.19 -10.62
CA ARG A 74 -9.42 -2.19 -9.97
C ARG A 74 -9.48 -1.22 -8.79
#